data_AF-A0A832IKN8-F1
#
_entry.id   AF-A0A832IKN8-F1
#
_cell.length_a   1.000
_cell.length_b   1.000
_cell.length_c   1.000
_cell.angle_alpha   90.00
_cell.angle_beta   90.00
_cell.angle_gamma   90.00
#
_symmetry.space_group_name_H-M   'P 1'
#
loop_
_entity.id
_entity.type
_entity.pdbx_description
1 polymer ?
#
loop_
_entity_poly.entity_id
_entity_poly.type
_entity_poly.pdbx_seq_one_letter_code
_entity_poly.pdbx_strand_id
1 'polypeptide(L)'
;LPYKFEFWLTLSTIILSFFLLVLRIARRTIRLLSRPEDYLWLILILFPFVTGFVCANIDISATLYEFLMAVHVISADLIFALIPFTKIVHCVLAPFSQFVDALAWKFPARTDEDIALTLNKKGIPV
;
A
#
# COMPACT_ATOMS: atom_id res chain seq x y z
N LEU A 1 8.72 7.61 -24.83
CA LEU A 1 8.75 8.03 -23.41
C LEU A 1 8.02 7.06 -22.46
N PRO A 2 6.84 6.48 -22.75
CA PRO A 2 6.12 5.64 -21.77
C PRO A 2 6.82 4.31 -21.42
N TYR A 3 7.32 3.58 -22.42
CA TYR A 3 7.94 2.25 -22.23
C TYR A 3 9.08 2.19 -21.19
N LYS A 4 9.94 3.21 -21.17
CA LYS A 4 11.08 3.24 -20.24
C LYS A 4 10.60 3.37 -18.79
N PHE A 5 9.55 4.14 -18.55
CA PHE A 5 9.06 4.40 -17.20
C PHE A 5 8.41 3.15 -16.60
N GLU A 6 7.55 2.48 -17.37
CA GLU A 6 6.89 1.23 -16.97
C GLU A 6 7.89 0.14 -16.62
N PHE A 7 8.95 0.00 -17.42
CA PHE A 7 10.02 -0.96 -17.19
C PHE A 7 10.72 -0.71 -15.84
N TRP A 8 11.17 0.52 -15.60
CA TRP A 8 11.89 0.86 -14.36
C TRP A 8 11.00 0.72 -13.13
N LEU A 9 9.74 1.14 -13.21
CA LEU A 9 8.78 1.01 -12.10
C LEU A 9 8.57 -0.46 -11.72
N THR A 10 8.34 -1.32 -12.72
CA THR A 10 8.11 -2.75 -12.54
C THR A 10 9.36 -3.42 -11.95
N LEU A 11 10.52 -3.15 -12.54
CA LEU A 11 11.79 -3.73 -12.10
C LEU A 11 12.14 -3.30 -10.67
N SER A 12 12.01 -2.02 -10.34
CA SER A 12 12.20 -1.52 -8.99
C SER A 12 11.24 -2.16 -8.00
N THR A 13 9.97 -2.36 -8.37
CA THR A 13 8.98 -3.00 -7.50
C THR A 13 9.33 -4.46 -7.21
N ILE A 14 9.78 -5.21 -8.22
CA ILE A 14 10.23 -6.60 -8.06
C ILE A 14 11.43 -6.65 -7.10
N ILE A 15 12.46 -5.84 -7.38
CA ILE A 15 13.70 -5.82 -6.58
C ILE A 15 13.42 -5.41 -5.13
N LEU A 16 12.67 -4.33 -4.92
CA LEU A 16 12.39 -3.82 -3.59
C LEU A 16 11.47 -4.77 -2.80
N SER A 17 10.45 -5.34 -3.43
CA SER A 17 9.57 -6.33 -2.78
C SER A 17 10.35 -7.57 -2.35
N PHE A 18 11.21 -8.09 -3.22
CA PHE A 18 12.08 -9.21 -2.89
C PHE A 18 13.07 -8.85 -1.76
N PHE A 19 13.71 -7.68 -1.85
CA PHE A 19 14.61 -7.19 -0.82
C PHE A 19 13.91 -7.05 0.54
N LEU A 20 12.70 -6.49 0.58
CA LEU A 20 11.90 -6.37 1.80
C LEU A 20 11.54 -7.74 2.37
N LEU A 21 11.20 -8.71 1.53
CA LEU A 21 10.90 -10.08 1.96
C LEU A 21 12.13 -10.72 2.60
N VAL A 22 13.29 -10.63 1.94
CA VAL A 22 14.57 -11.14 2.46
C VAL A 22 14.94 -10.43 3.77
N LEU A 23 14.81 -9.11 3.82
CA LEU A 23 15.09 -8.31 5.01
C LEU A 23 14.21 -8.75 6.19
N ARG A 24 12.93 -9.01 5.91
CA ARG A 24 11.96 -9.46 6.90
C ARG A 24 12.31 -10.85 7.42
N ILE A 25 12.79 -11.76 6.58
CA ILE A 25 13.21 -13.12 6.99
C ILE A 25 14.57 -13.10 7.72
N ALA A 26 15.52 -12.28 7.27
CA ALA A 26 16.88 -12.30 7.79
C ALA A 26 17.02 -11.58 9.15
N ARG A 27 16.39 -10.40 9.31
CA ARG A 27 16.59 -9.57 10.51
C ARG A 27 15.68 -10.01 11.65
N ARG A 28 16.27 -10.46 12.75
CA ARG A 28 15.55 -10.89 13.97
C ARG A 28 14.60 -9.82 14.50
N THR A 29 15.03 -8.56 14.61
CA THR A 29 14.20 -7.45 15.10
C THR A 29 12.93 -7.27 14.26
N ILE A 30 13.05 -7.37 12.94
CA ILE A 30 11.92 -7.21 12.02
C ILE A 30 11.02 -8.44 12.08
N ARG A 31 11.59 -9.65 12.11
CA ARG A 31 10.82 -10.90 12.27
C ARG A 31 9.91 -10.88 13.49
N LEU A 32 10.42 -10.41 14.63
CA LEU A 32 9.67 -10.36 15.89
C LEU A 32 8.46 -9.40 15.83
N LEU A 33 8.53 -8.37 14.99
CA LEU A 33 7.43 -7.42 14.76
C LEU A 33 6.51 -7.83 13.62
N SER A 34 6.90 -8.83 12.83
CA SER A 34 6.18 -9.23 11.62
C SER A 34 5.12 -10.28 11.92
N ARG A 35 3.95 -10.12 11.30
CA ARG A 35 2.89 -11.13 11.29
C ARG A 35 3.00 -11.99 10.02
N PRO A 36 2.47 -13.23 10.01
CA PRO A 36 2.52 -14.11 8.84
C PRO A 36 1.93 -13.45 7.57
N GLU A 37 0.85 -12.68 7.74
CA GLU A 37 0.22 -11.87 6.69
C GLU A 37 1.20 -10.93 5.97
N ASP A 38 2.21 -10.40 6.66
CA ASP A 38 3.16 -9.44 6.08
C ASP A 38 4.10 -10.10 5.06
N TYR A 39 4.39 -11.39 5.23
CA TYR A 39 5.18 -12.17 4.27
C TYR A 39 4.31 -12.61 3.10
N LEU A 40 3.09 -13.09 3.41
CA LEU A 40 2.12 -13.51 2.41
C LEU A 40 1.82 -12.38 1.42
N TRP A 41 1.61 -11.15 1.92
CA TRP A 41 1.35 -9.99 1.09
C TRP A 41 2.49 -9.63 0.15
N LEU A 42 3.73 -9.67 0.64
CA LEU A 42 4.90 -9.41 -0.21
C LEU A 42 5.02 -10.44 -1.33
N ILE A 43 4.78 -11.72 -1.03
CA ILE A 43 4.78 -12.78 -2.04
C ILE A 43 3.63 -12.58 -3.03
N LEU A 44 2.41 -12.35 -2.54
CA LEU A 44 1.22 -12.21 -3.37
C LEU A 44 1.34 -11.02 -4.33
N ILE A 45 1.85 -9.87 -3.87
CA ILE A 45 2.11 -8.70 -4.72
C ILE A 45 3.25 -9.00 -5.72
N LEU A 46 4.25 -9.77 -5.35
CA LEU A 46 5.37 -10.08 -6.26
C LEU A 46 4.91 -10.90 -7.48
N PHE A 47 3.92 -11.78 -7.33
CA PHE A 47 3.40 -12.63 -8.40
C PHE A 47 2.97 -11.88 -9.67
N PRO A 48 2.01 -10.92 -9.64
CA PRO A 48 1.58 -10.21 -10.83
C PRO A 48 2.72 -9.39 -11.46
N PHE A 49 3.61 -8.80 -10.64
CA PHE A 49 4.75 -8.06 -11.17
C PHE A 49 5.74 -8.95 -11.91
N VAL A 50 6.10 -10.11 -11.36
CA VAL A 50 7.03 -11.06 -11.99
C VAL A 50 6.40 -11.67 -13.24
N THR A 51 5.18 -12.19 -13.15
CA THR A 51 4.49 -12.81 -14.30
C THR A 51 4.25 -11.82 -15.43
N GLY A 52 3.83 -10.59 -15.11
CA GLY A 52 3.64 -9.52 -16.09
C GLY A 52 4.96 -9.08 -16.72
N PHE A 53 6.02 -8.94 -15.93
CA PHE A 53 7.36 -8.60 -16.43
C PHE A 53 7.87 -9.66 -17.41
N VAL A 54 7.73 -10.95 -17.08
CA VAL A 54 8.12 -12.06 -17.94
C VAL A 54 7.33 -12.01 -19.25
N CYS A 55 5.99 -11.91 -19.19
CA CYS A 55 5.15 -11.86 -20.39
C CYS A 55 5.43 -10.65 -21.28
N ALA A 56 5.87 -9.53 -20.72
CA ALA A 56 6.11 -8.29 -21.47
C ALA A 56 7.53 -8.15 -22.02
N ASN A 57 8.53 -8.83 -21.44
CA ASN A 57 9.95 -8.58 -21.73
C ASN A 57 10.75 -9.82 -22.13
N ILE A 58 10.20 -11.03 -21.95
CA ILE A 58 10.91 -12.28 -22.23
C ILE A 58 10.16 -13.02 -23.35
N ASP A 59 10.93 -13.48 -24.34
CA ASP A 59 10.38 -14.33 -25.39
C ASP A 59 10.11 -15.74 -24.82
N ILE A 60 8.84 -16.14 -24.84
CA ILE A 60 8.34 -17.37 -24.23
C ILE A 60 7.36 -18.05 -25.17
N SER A 61 7.19 -19.37 -25.03
CA SER A 61 6.21 -20.10 -25.82
C SER A 61 4.78 -19.64 -25.53
N ALA A 62 3.89 -19.75 -26.53
CA ALA A 62 2.49 -19.37 -26.40
C ALA A 62 1.78 -20.06 -25.21
N THR A 63 2.02 -21.35 -25.01
CA THR A 63 1.46 -22.10 -23.87
C THR A 63 1.93 -21.57 -22.52
N LEU A 64 3.20 -21.17 -22.41
CA LEU A 64 3.72 -20.58 -21.17
C LEU A 64 3.14 -19.19 -20.96
N TYR A 65 2.99 -18.40 -22.02
CA TYR A 65 2.35 -17.08 -21.95
C TYR A 65 0.92 -17.16 -21.43
N GLU A 66 0.10 -18.05 -21.99
CA GLU A 66 -1.29 -18.26 -21.54
C GLU A 66 -1.36 -18.64 -20.06
N PHE A 67 -0.51 -19.57 -19.63
CA PHE A 67 -0.42 -19.98 -18.24
C PHE A 67 0.00 -18.83 -17.31
N LEU A 68 1.07 -18.10 -17.66
CA LEU A 68 1.55 -16.98 -16.85
C LEU A 68 0.54 -15.83 -16.79
N MET A 69 -0.18 -15.57 -17.88
CA MET A 69 -1.24 -14.56 -17.90
C MET A 69 -2.45 -14.98 -17.05
N ALA A 70 -2.81 -16.27 -17.06
CA ALA A 70 -3.84 -16.78 -16.16
C ALA A 70 -3.44 -16.62 -14.69
N VAL A 71 -2.20 -16.98 -14.33
CA VAL A 71 -1.66 -16.77 -12.98
C VAL A 71 -1.63 -15.28 -12.63
N HIS A 72 -1.21 -14.42 -13.56
CA HIS A 72 -1.18 -12.97 -13.38
C HIS A 72 -2.56 -12.43 -13.00
N VAL A 73 -3.58 -12.72 -13.81
CA VAL A 73 -4.96 -12.24 -13.59
C VAL A 73 -5.54 -12.80 -12.30
N ILE A 74 -5.43 -14.11 -12.05
CA ILE A 74 -5.96 -14.73 -10.82
C ILE A 74 -5.28 -14.14 -9.57
N SER A 75 -3.97 -13.87 -9.64
CA SER A 75 -3.25 -13.24 -8.53
C SER A 75 -3.71 -11.79 -8.29
N ALA A 76 -3.96 -11.02 -9.36
CA ALA A 76 -4.48 -9.67 -9.25
C ALA A 76 -5.90 -9.64 -8.68
N ASP A 77 -6.78 -10.52 -9.15
CA ASP A 77 -8.15 -10.64 -8.65
C ASP A 77 -8.18 -11.03 -7.16
N LEU A 78 -7.31 -11.97 -6.76
CA LEU A 78 -7.16 -12.34 -5.36
C LEU A 78 -6.68 -11.15 -4.50
N ILE A 79 -5.71 -10.37 -4.99
CA ILE A 79 -5.28 -9.15 -4.31
C ILE A 79 -6.47 -8.21 -4.13
N PHE A 80 -7.20 -7.90 -5.21
CA PHE A 80 -8.33 -6.97 -5.16
C PHE A 80 -9.42 -7.44 -4.18
N ALA A 81 -9.74 -8.74 -4.16
CA ALA A 81 -10.68 -9.32 -3.22
C ALA A 81 -10.22 -9.20 -1.75
N LEU A 82 -8.91 -9.24 -1.51
CA LEU A 82 -8.33 -9.20 -0.17
C LEU A 82 -7.98 -7.79 0.34
N ILE A 83 -7.93 -6.77 -0.52
CA ILE A 83 -7.63 -5.38 -0.12
C ILE A 83 -8.41 -4.93 1.13
N PRO A 84 -9.75 -5.06 1.21
CA PRO A 84 -10.49 -4.52 2.35
C PRO A 84 -10.24 -5.27 3.68
N PHE A 85 -9.73 -6.50 3.62
CA PHE A 85 -9.54 -7.36 4.79
C PHE A 85 -8.11 -7.36 5.31
N THR A 86 -7.24 -6.51 4.77
CA THR A 86 -5.81 -6.59 5.02
C THR A 86 -5.16 -5.26 5.25
N LYS A 87 -3.90 -5.30 5.70
CA LYS A 87 -3.14 -4.09 6.00
C LYS A 87 -3.07 -3.14 4.82
N ILE A 88 -3.08 -3.60 3.56
CA ILE A 88 -2.96 -2.76 2.36
C ILE A 88 -4.11 -1.74 2.22
N VAL A 89 -5.23 -1.93 2.92
CA VAL A 89 -6.34 -0.97 2.92
C VAL A 89 -5.90 0.46 3.28
N HIS A 90 -4.83 0.62 4.08
CA HIS A 90 -4.30 1.95 4.42
C HIS A 90 -3.82 2.74 3.19
N CYS A 91 -3.36 2.06 2.13
CA CYS A 91 -2.95 2.73 0.89
C CYS A 91 -4.11 3.52 0.25
N VAL A 92 -5.34 3.08 0.50
CA VAL A 92 -6.56 3.79 0.10
C VAL A 92 -7.05 4.69 1.23
N LEU A 93 -7.28 4.17 2.42
CA LEU A 93 -7.97 4.92 3.49
C LEU A 93 -7.17 6.08 4.07
N ALA A 94 -5.84 5.95 4.21
CA ALA A 94 -5.03 6.98 4.86
C ALA A 94 -5.04 8.35 4.13
N PRO A 95 -4.88 8.45 2.80
CA PRO A 95 -4.99 9.73 2.12
C PRO A 95 -6.42 10.30 2.20
N PHE A 96 -7.45 9.46 2.13
CA PHE A 96 -8.84 9.92 2.27
C PHE A 96 -9.14 10.44 3.68
N SER A 97 -8.69 9.76 4.73
CA SER A 97 -8.91 10.23 6.10
C SER A 97 -8.20 11.56 6.34
N GLN A 98 -6.95 11.70 5.89
CA GLN A 98 -6.20 12.95 6.00
C GLN A 98 -6.85 14.09 5.21
N PHE A 99 -7.41 13.81 4.04
CA PHE A 99 -8.13 14.80 3.24
C PHE A 99 -9.40 15.28 3.94
N VAL A 100 -10.20 14.35 4.48
CA VAL A 100 -11.41 14.68 5.25
C VAL A 100 -11.05 15.51 6.47
N ASP A 101 -10.02 15.12 7.23
CA ASP A 101 -9.57 15.88 8.40
C ASP A 101 -9.11 17.29 7.99
N ALA A 102 -8.33 17.42 6.90
CA ALA A 102 -7.87 18.72 6.41
C ALA A 102 -9.01 19.66 5.95
N LEU A 103 -10.11 19.09 5.44
CA LEU A 103 -11.28 19.85 5.01
C LEU A 103 -12.26 20.15 6.13
N ALA A 104 -12.59 19.14 6.94
CA ALA A 104 -13.64 19.20 7.94
C ALA A 104 -13.16 19.77 9.28
N TRP A 105 -11.89 19.54 9.65
CA TRP A 105 -11.34 19.99 10.92
C TRP A 105 -10.71 21.40 10.81
N LYS A 106 -11.56 22.40 10.63
CA LYS A 106 -11.19 23.82 10.76
C LYS A 106 -12.04 24.48 11.84
N PHE A 107 -11.42 24.79 12.99
CA PHE A 107 -12.09 25.58 14.01
C PHE A 107 -12.35 27.00 13.49
N PRO A 108 -13.59 27.52 13.58
CA PRO A 108 -13.87 28.94 13.39
C PRO A 108 -12.94 29.80 14.25
N ALA A 109 -12.59 31.00 13.75
CA ALA A 109 -11.60 31.90 14.34
C ALA A 109 -11.91 32.42 15.77
N ARG A 110 -13.00 31.96 16.42
CA ARG A 110 -13.41 32.34 17.78
C ARG A 110 -13.88 31.16 18.65
N THR A 111 -13.63 29.93 18.21
CA THR A 111 -14.09 28.74 18.93
C THR A 111 -13.51 28.68 20.34
N ASP A 112 -12.29 29.14 20.52
CA ASP A 112 -11.60 29.28 21.81
C ASP A 112 -12.32 30.26 22.74
N GLU A 113 -12.66 31.46 22.26
CA GLU A 113 -13.42 32.47 23.02
C GLU A 113 -14.80 31.95 23.42
N ASP A 114 -15.51 31.29 22.49
CA ASP A 114 -16.86 30.77 22.68
C ASP A 114 -16.89 29.61 23.68
N ILE A 115 -15.89 28.72 23.64
CA ILE A 115 -15.72 27.65 24.64
C ILE A 115 -15.42 28.25 26.02
N ALA A 116 -14.51 29.22 26.10
CA ALA A 116 -14.16 29.88 27.36
C ALA A 116 -15.35 30.62 27.99
N LEU A 117 -16.21 31.24 27.16
CA LEU A 117 -17.47 31.85 27.58
C LEU A 117 -18.46 30.81 28.11
N THR A 118 -18.66 29.71 27.38
CA THR A 118 -19.61 28.64 27.76
C THR A 118 -19.20 27.96 29.06
N LEU A 119 -17.90 27.77 29.28
CA LEU A 119 -17.36 27.16 30.49
C LEU A 119 -17.20 28.13 31.67
N ASN A 120 -17.56 29.41 31.50
CA ASN A 120 -17.35 30.48 32.48
C ASN A 120 -15.88 30.59 32.95
N LYS A 121 -14.94 30.38 32.02
CA LYS A 121 -13.48 30.44 32.24
C LYS A 121 -12.81 31.58 31.49
N LYS A 122 -13.57 32.59 31.07
CA LYS A 122 -13.04 33.71 30.29
C LYS A 122 -11.94 34.45 31.06
N GLY A 123 -10.74 34.52 30.50
CA GLY A 123 -9.59 35.22 31.11
C GLY A 123 -8.78 34.39 32.12
N ILE A 124 -9.13 33.13 32.33
CA ILE A 124 -8.30 32.19 33.09
C ILE A 124 -7.26 31.61 32.11
N PRO A 125 -5.95 31.66 32.40
CA PRO A 125 -4.96 30.99 31.57
C PRO A 125 -5.27 29.50 31.54
N VAL A 126 -5.43 28.95 30.33
CA VAL A 126 -5.57 27.51 30.07
C VAL A 126 -4.23 26.81 30.15
#